data_AF-A0A4R6UU12-F1
#
_entry.id   AF-A0A4R6UU12-F1
#
_cell.length_a   1.000
_cell.length_b   1.000
_cell.length_c   1.000
_cell.angle_alpha   90.00
_cell.angle_beta   90.00
_cell.angle_gamma   90.00
#
_symmetry.space_group_name_H-M   'P 1'
#
loop_
_entity.id
_entity.type
_entity.pdbx_description
1 polymer ?
#
loop_
_entity_poly.entity_id
_entity_poly.type
_entity_poly.pdbx_seq_one_letter_code
_entity_poly.pdbx_strand_id
1 'polypeptide(L)'
;MSTSTATSLHQIEAIYRRESRRVFATLLRMLGDFDVAEDAMQDAFRSAIQQWPTQGIPANPRAWLVSAGRFRGIDFLRRQAKLSFPGNEQLENFIDDSAVPEQDEHIEDDRLRLIFTCCHPALDRSVQVALTLREVCGMTTEAIASAFLIAPTTLAQRLVRGKAKIRMANIPYQVPDSAQLPERLESVLAVIYLIFNEGYRASSGHALTRPELTLEAIRLGRLLRELLPDPEVLGLLALMLLHESRREARSNADGDLVLLEDQDRGRWDRQLINEALLLVQQIFQAGEVGSYALEAAIAAVHARAVNYQQTSWSEIVALYDLLLQAAPSPVIELNRAVAIAMRDGVETALPLIEALLAQAELRDYQPLYATHADLCRRLGRNSDAITSYQRALALSSQLPEQRFLQNRLQDLLNLKTAVDRSVR
;
A
#
# COMPACT_ATOMS: atom_id res chain seq x y z
N MET A 1 -16.73 35.83 -6.35
CA MET A 1 -17.49 34.57 -6.19
C MET A 1 -16.74 33.36 -6.75
N SER A 2 -16.05 33.46 -7.90
CA SER A 2 -15.39 32.31 -8.55
C SER A 2 -14.23 31.66 -7.77
N THR A 3 -13.50 32.41 -6.94
CA THR A 3 -12.39 31.88 -6.12
C THR A 3 -12.87 31.05 -4.93
N SER A 4 -13.95 31.46 -4.25
CA SER A 4 -14.53 30.73 -3.09
C SER A 4 -15.09 29.36 -3.49
N THR A 5 -15.72 29.27 -4.67
CA THR A 5 -16.27 28.01 -5.20
C THR A 5 -15.14 27.05 -5.61
N ALA A 6 -14.07 27.57 -6.22
CA ALA A 6 -12.90 26.78 -6.57
C ALA A 6 -12.17 26.22 -5.33
N THR A 7 -12.05 27.01 -4.26
CA THR A 7 -11.48 26.55 -2.98
C THR A 7 -12.34 25.45 -2.33
N SER A 8 -13.67 25.59 -2.37
CA SER A 8 -14.60 24.57 -1.84
C SER A 8 -14.52 23.25 -2.61
N LEU A 9 -14.41 23.29 -3.95
CA LEU A 9 -14.25 22.09 -4.77
C LEU A 9 -12.93 21.35 -4.49
N HIS A 10 -11.82 22.07 -4.31
CA HIS A 10 -10.55 21.45 -3.94
C HIS A 10 -10.60 20.80 -2.54
N GLN A 11 -11.31 21.42 -1.59
CA GLN A 11 -11.54 20.82 -0.26
C GLN A 11 -12.41 19.56 -0.35
N ILE A 12 -13.47 19.58 -1.18
CA ILE A 12 -14.31 18.40 -1.43
C ILE A 12 -13.49 17.28 -2.06
N GLU A 13 -12.61 17.58 -3.03
CA GLU A 13 -11.74 16.59 -3.64
C GLU A 13 -10.77 15.96 -2.61
N ALA A 14 -10.18 16.77 -1.74
CA ALA A 14 -9.35 16.27 -0.64
C ALA A 14 -10.14 15.37 0.33
N ILE A 15 -11.37 15.75 0.68
CA ILE A 15 -12.27 14.94 1.50
C ILE A 15 -12.64 13.64 0.78
N TYR A 16 -12.92 13.68 -0.53
CA TYR A 16 -13.21 12.49 -1.32
C TYR A 16 -12.04 11.51 -1.27
N ARG A 17 -10.83 11.97 -1.57
CA ARG A 17 -9.61 11.14 -1.54
C ARG A 17 -9.37 10.51 -0.16
N ARG A 18 -9.68 11.23 0.92
CA ARG A 18 -9.44 10.78 2.30
C ARG A 18 -10.56 9.88 2.86
N GLU A 19 -11.81 10.22 2.60
CA GLU A 19 -12.97 9.66 3.32
C GLU A 19 -13.83 8.73 2.46
N SER A 20 -13.74 8.72 1.12
CA SER A 20 -14.70 7.98 0.29
C SER A 20 -14.76 6.50 0.65
N ARG A 21 -13.61 5.82 0.76
CA ARG A 21 -13.58 4.37 1.06
C ARG A 21 -14.01 4.07 2.51
N ARG A 22 -13.84 5.02 3.42
CA ARG A 22 -14.32 4.93 4.81
C ARG A 22 -15.85 5.10 4.90
N VAL A 23 -16.42 5.99 4.09
CA VAL A 23 -17.88 6.15 3.94
C VAL A 23 -18.47 4.91 3.26
N PHE A 24 -17.83 4.41 2.19
CA PHE A 24 -18.24 3.20 1.49
C PHE A 24 -18.33 1.99 2.43
N ALA A 25 -17.30 1.72 3.23
CA ALA A 25 -17.29 0.58 4.16
C ALA A 25 -18.46 0.66 5.16
N THR A 26 -18.73 1.84 5.71
CA THR A 26 -19.86 2.06 6.62
C THR A 26 -21.21 1.89 5.92
N LEU A 27 -21.37 2.40 4.70
CA LEU A 27 -22.59 2.21 3.92
C LEU A 27 -22.79 0.73 3.52
N LEU A 28 -21.71 0.01 3.20
CA LEU A 28 -21.77 -1.42 2.90
C LEU A 28 -22.25 -2.23 4.09
N ARG A 29 -21.79 -1.91 5.32
CA ARG A 29 -22.33 -2.53 6.54
C ARG A 29 -23.82 -2.30 6.69
N MET A 30 -24.29 -1.08 6.41
CA MET A 30 -25.69 -0.69 6.59
C MET A 30 -26.61 -1.27 5.50
N LEU A 31 -26.13 -1.36 4.26
CA LEU A 31 -26.94 -1.68 3.08
C LEU A 31 -26.77 -3.13 2.61
N GLY A 32 -25.70 -3.82 3.03
CA GLY A 32 -25.45 -5.24 2.75
C GLY A 32 -25.04 -5.55 1.31
N ASP A 33 -24.90 -4.55 0.43
CA ASP A 33 -24.61 -4.75 -0.98
C ASP A 33 -23.58 -3.74 -1.51
N PHE A 34 -22.55 -4.25 -2.22
CA PHE A 34 -21.46 -3.44 -2.76
C PHE A 34 -21.93 -2.40 -3.77
N ASP A 35 -22.86 -2.77 -4.65
CA ASP A 35 -23.28 -1.89 -5.74
C ASP A 35 -24.16 -0.77 -5.17
N VAL A 36 -25.08 -1.13 -4.26
CA VAL A 36 -25.94 -0.16 -3.55
C VAL A 36 -25.11 0.79 -2.68
N ALA A 37 -24.09 0.30 -1.99
CA ALA A 37 -23.22 1.12 -1.16
C ALA A 37 -22.35 2.09 -1.98
N GLU A 38 -21.83 1.65 -3.12
CA GLU A 38 -21.05 2.52 -4.02
C GLU A 38 -21.93 3.62 -4.61
N ASP A 39 -23.12 3.27 -5.11
CA ASP A 39 -24.08 4.24 -5.64
C ASP A 39 -24.50 5.25 -4.57
N ALA A 40 -24.84 4.79 -3.37
CA ALA A 40 -25.21 5.64 -2.24
C ALA A 40 -24.08 6.61 -1.85
N MET A 41 -22.83 6.14 -1.84
CA MET A 41 -21.67 6.99 -1.58
C MET A 41 -21.50 8.06 -2.68
N GLN A 42 -21.53 7.66 -3.95
CA GLN A 42 -21.38 8.59 -5.08
C GLN A 42 -22.45 9.70 -5.04
N ASP A 43 -23.67 9.32 -4.71
CA ASP A 43 -24.79 10.23 -4.56
C ASP A 43 -24.66 11.17 -3.35
N ALA A 44 -24.09 10.69 -2.24
CA ALA A 44 -23.76 11.52 -1.08
C ALA A 44 -22.73 12.59 -1.47
N PHE A 45 -21.66 12.22 -2.19
CA PHE A 45 -20.67 13.18 -2.68
C PHE A 45 -21.24 14.14 -3.72
N ARG A 46 -22.14 13.67 -4.60
CA ARG A 46 -22.87 14.55 -5.52
C ARG A 46 -23.67 15.61 -4.77
N SER A 47 -24.29 15.23 -3.65
CA SER A 47 -25.02 16.15 -2.77
C SER A 47 -24.08 17.13 -2.07
N ALA A 48 -22.92 16.67 -1.61
CA ALA A 48 -21.88 17.53 -1.02
C ALA A 48 -21.41 18.60 -2.01
N ILE A 49 -21.14 18.24 -3.27
CA ILE A 49 -20.74 19.17 -4.34
C ILE A 49 -21.81 20.24 -4.58
N GLN A 50 -23.09 19.90 -4.45
CA GLN A 50 -24.19 20.85 -4.64
C GLN A 50 -24.41 21.75 -3.42
N GLN A 51 -24.27 21.22 -2.20
CA GLN A 51 -24.69 21.91 -0.97
C GLN A 51 -23.55 22.65 -0.27
N TRP A 52 -22.37 22.03 -0.12
CA TRP A 52 -21.29 22.60 0.69
C TRP A 52 -20.71 23.92 0.17
N PRO A 53 -20.65 24.21 -1.15
CA PRO A 53 -20.19 25.52 -1.61
C PRO A 53 -21.05 26.69 -1.14
N THR A 54 -22.32 26.45 -0.78
CA THR A 54 -23.25 27.48 -0.30
C THR A 54 -23.47 27.42 1.21
N GLN A 55 -23.51 26.21 1.80
CA GLN A 55 -23.83 26.00 3.21
C GLN A 55 -22.58 25.85 4.10
N GLY A 56 -21.40 25.76 3.48
CA GLY A 56 -20.16 25.39 4.17
C GLY A 56 -20.00 23.88 4.31
N ILE A 57 -18.77 23.46 4.56
CA ILE A 57 -18.43 22.06 4.83
C ILE A 57 -18.76 21.76 6.29
N PRO A 58 -19.52 20.68 6.60
CA PRO A 58 -19.83 20.28 7.98
C PRO A 58 -18.57 20.02 8.80
N ALA A 59 -18.66 20.21 10.13
CA ALA A 59 -17.55 19.92 11.04
C ALA A 59 -17.11 18.45 11.00
N ASN A 60 -18.05 17.52 10.78
CA ASN A 60 -17.77 16.11 10.51
C ASN A 60 -18.31 15.72 9.13
N PRO A 61 -17.50 15.89 8.06
CA PRO A 61 -17.93 15.57 6.70
C PRO A 61 -18.28 14.09 6.51
N ARG A 62 -17.55 13.19 7.18
CA ARG A 62 -17.74 11.73 7.06
C ARG A 62 -19.13 11.32 7.57
N ALA A 63 -19.50 11.75 8.77
CA ALA A 63 -20.80 11.44 9.35
C ALA A 63 -21.93 11.97 8.46
N TRP A 64 -21.80 13.20 7.96
CA TRP A 64 -22.77 13.79 7.03
C TRP A 64 -22.91 12.97 5.74
N LEU A 65 -21.80 12.53 5.14
CA LEU A 65 -21.79 11.72 3.92
C LEU A 65 -22.44 10.35 4.14
N VAL A 66 -22.17 9.70 5.28
CA VAL A 66 -22.82 8.42 5.64
C VAL A 66 -24.32 8.62 5.81
N SER A 67 -24.76 9.67 6.51
CA SER A 67 -26.18 9.99 6.67
C SER A 67 -26.85 10.25 5.32
N ALA A 68 -26.25 11.09 4.46
CA ALA A 68 -26.79 11.42 3.14
C ALA A 68 -26.87 10.18 2.22
N GLY A 69 -25.85 9.32 2.24
CA GLY A 69 -25.84 8.07 1.48
C GLY A 69 -26.88 7.07 1.98
N ARG A 70 -27.03 6.93 3.30
CA ARG A 70 -27.99 5.99 3.92
C ARG A 70 -29.41 6.21 3.41
N PHE A 71 -29.91 7.43 3.42
CA PHE A 71 -31.30 7.71 3.00
C PHE A 71 -31.54 7.29 1.55
N ARG A 72 -30.59 7.58 0.66
CA ARG A 72 -30.70 7.22 -0.76
C ARG A 72 -30.56 5.72 -1.00
N GLY A 73 -29.66 5.05 -0.28
CA GLY A 73 -29.50 3.60 -0.36
C GLY A 73 -30.76 2.85 0.08
N ILE A 74 -31.38 3.28 1.18
CA ILE A 74 -32.65 2.73 1.66
C ILE A 74 -33.77 2.95 0.63
N ASP A 75 -33.86 4.17 0.06
CA ASP A 75 -34.86 4.47 -0.97
C ASP A 75 -34.67 3.61 -2.24
N PHE A 76 -33.43 3.33 -2.63
CA PHE A 76 -33.13 2.43 -3.75
C PHE A 76 -33.58 1.00 -3.46
N LEU A 77 -33.22 0.44 -2.31
CA LEU A 77 -33.62 -0.90 -1.89
C LEU A 77 -35.15 -1.05 -1.83
N ARG A 78 -35.84 -0.02 -1.32
CA ARG A 78 -37.31 0.04 -1.33
C ARG A 78 -37.89 -0.03 -2.75
N ARG A 79 -37.34 0.74 -3.70
CA ARG A 79 -37.79 0.71 -5.10
C ARG A 79 -37.53 -0.64 -5.76
N GLN A 80 -36.38 -1.25 -5.52
CA GLN A 80 -36.04 -2.57 -6.05
C GLN A 80 -37.00 -3.64 -5.52
N ALA A 81 -37.28 -3.63 -4.22
CA ALA A 81 -38.24 -4.55 -3.60
C ALA A 81 -39.65 -4.41 -4.19
N LYS A 82 -40.11 -3.18 -4.46
CA LYS A 82 -41.41 -2.93 -5.13
C LYS A 82 -41.47 -3.50 -6.54
N LEU A 83 -40.37 -3.46 -7.28
CA LEU A 83 -40.29 -4.00 -8.64
C LEU A 83 -40.22 -5.54 -8.65
N SER A 84 -39.56 -6.15 -7.67
CA SER A 84 -39.44 -7.60 -7.56
C SER A 84 -40.68 -8.28 -6.98
N PHE A 85 -41.47 -7.58 -6.15
CA PHE A 85 -42.69 -8.11 -5.52
C PHE A 85 -43.79 -7.04 -5.47
N PRO A 86 -44.59 -6.89 -6.55
CA PRO A 86 -45.71 -5.95 -6.54
C PRO A 86 -46.77 -6.37 -5.51
N GLY A 87 -46.97 -5.55 -4.46
CA GLY A 87 -48.09 -5.70 -3.52
C GLY A 87 -47.79 -6.25 -2.12
N ASN A 88 -46.52 -6.34 -1.70
CA ASN A 88 -46.19 -6.84 -0.36
C ASN A 88 -45.92 -5.71 0.66
N GLU A 89 -46.99 -5.15 1.24
CA GLU A 89 -46.95 -4.09 2.27
C GLU A 89 -46.21 -4.52 3.55
N GLN A 90 -46.07 -5.84 3.80
CA GLN A 90 -45.35 -6.37 4.95
C GLN A 90 -43.84 -6.12 4.91
N LEU A 91 -43.24 -5.96 3.71
CA LEU A 91 -41.82 -5.64 3.56
C LEU A 91 -41.52 -4.17 3.90
N GLU A 92 -42.51 -3.28 3.79
CA GLU A 92 -42.37 -1.85 4.12
C GLU A 92 -42.18 -1.65 5.64
N ASN A 93 -42.85 -2.45 6.47
CA ASN A 93 -42.75 -2.37 7.94
C ASN A 93 -41.44 -2.97 8.50
N PHE A 94 -40.84 -3.97 7.83
CA PHE A 94 -39.55 -4.54 8.26
C PHE A 94 -38.37 -3.58 8.07
N ILE A 95 -38.48 -2.63 7.14
CA ILE A 95 -37.45 -1.59 6.93
C ILE A 95 -37.60 -0.47 7.97
N ASP A 96 -38.82 -0.25 8.48
CA ASP A 96 -39.14 0.78 9.48
C ASP A 96 -38.65 0.41 10.89
N ASP A 97 -38.64 -0.89 11.23
CA ASP A 97 -38.29 -1.41 12.57
C ASP A 97 -36.77 -1.64 12.78
N SER A 98 -35.93 -1.24 11.81
CA SER A 98 -34.48 -1.21 12.00
C SER A 98 -34.07 0.03 12.81
N ALA A 99 -34.46 0.04 14.08
CA ALA A 99 -33.84 0.88 15.11
C ALA A 99 -32.32 0.60 15.09
N VAL A 100 -31.57 1.49 14.47
CA VAL A 100 -30.12 1.39 14.34
C VAL A 100 -29.51 1.67 15.72
N PRO A 101 -28.59 0.83 16.23
CA PRO A 101 -27.89 1.12 17.47
C PRO A 101 -27.20 2.48 17.36
N GLU A 102 -27.47 3.38 18.31
CA GLU A 102 -26.60 4.53 18.57
C GLU A 102 -25.25 4.00 19.06
N GLN A 103 -24.33 3.73 18.14
CA GLN A 103 -22.93 3.46 18.49
C GLN A 103 -22.04 4.16 17.46
N ASP A 104 -21.65 5.39 17.79
CA ASP A 104 -20.52 6.10 17.19
C ASP A 104 -19.17 5.37 17.41
N GLU A 105 -19.15 4.25 18.16
CA GLU A 105 -17.91 3.62 18.61
C GLU A 105 -17.16 2.76 17.57
N HIS A 106 -17.78 2.23 16.50
CA HIS A 106 -17.10 1.22 15.66
C HIS A 106 -17.15 1.47 14.14
N ILE A 107 -17.28 2.73 13.74
CA ILE A 107 -17.10 3.18 12.34
C ILE A 107 -15.66 2.86 11.82
N GLU A 108 -14.72 2.56 12.71
CA GLU A 108 -13.32 2.23 12.41
C GLU A 108 -13.07 0.76 12.03
N ASP A 109 -13.94 -0.15 12.47
CA ASP A 109 -13.86 -1.59 12.19
C ASP A 109 -14.38 -1.94 10.80
N ASP A 110 -15.23 -1.09 10.21
CA ASP A 110 -15.87 -1.36 8.92
C ASP A 110 -14.84 -1.68 7.83
N ARG A 111 -13.70 -0.97 7.80
CA ARG A 111 -12.66 -1.24 6.81
C ARG A 111 -11.98 -2.59 7.03
N LEU A 112 -11.75 -2.97 8.29
CA LEU A 112 -11.17 -4.27 8.60
C LEU A 112 -12.15 -5.40 8.27
N ARG A 113 -13.45 -5.20 8.54
CA ARG A 113 -14.54 -6.10 8.09
C ARG A 113 -14.50 -6.27 6.58
N LEU A 114 -14.41 -5.16 5.82
CA LEU A 114 -14.29 -5.19 4.37
C LEU A 114 -13.08 -5.99 3.88
N ILE A 115 -11.91 -5.80 4.51
CA ILE A 115 -10.72 -6.59 4.19
C ILE A 115 -10.98 -8.08 4.42
N PHE A 116 -11.54 -8.47 5.56
CA PHE A 116 -11.86 -9.88 5.84
C PHE A 116 -12.92 -10.47 4.89
N THR A 117 -13.89 -9.67 4.45
CA THR A 117 -14.87 -10.07 3.44
C THR A 117 -14.20 -10.27 2.07
N CYS A 118 -13.31 -9.36 1.67
CA CYS A 118 -12.56 -9.47 0.42
C CYS A 118 -11.51 -10.59 0.44
N CYS A 119 -10.95 -10.94 1.61
CA CYS A 119 -9.99 -12.03 1.82
C CYS A 119 -10.66 -13.37 2.19
N HIS A 120 -11.94 -13.55 1.88
CA HIS A 120 -12.64 -14.79 2.19
C HIS A 120 -12.12 -15.97 1.33
N PRO A 121 -11.91 -17.18 1.90
CA PRO A 121 -11.35 -18.34 1.19
C PRO A 121 -12.18 -18.80 -0.02
N ALA A 122 -13.47 -18.51 -0.01
CA ALA A 122 -14.35 -18.75 -1.17
C ALA A 122 -13.95 -17.97 -2.44
N LEU A 123 -13.12 -16.94 -2.34
CA LEU A 123 -12.66 -16.13 -3.47
C LEU A 123 -11.25 -16.55 -3.89
N ASP A 124 -10.99 -16.60 -5.20
CA ASP A 124 -9.64 -16.87 -5.68
C ASP A 124 -8.69 -15.73 -5.29
N ARG A 125 -7.42 -16.03 -4.99
CA ARG A 125 -6.44 -15.03 -4.50
C ARG A 125 -6.34 -13.79 -5.40
N SER A 126 -6.38 -13.98 -6.73
CA SER A 126 -6.36 -12.86 -7.69
C SER A 126 -7.60 -11.96 -7.61
N VAL A 127 -8.75 -12.49 -7.18
CA VAL A 127 -9.99 -11.75 -6.94
C VAL A 127 -9.92 -11.04 -5.59
N GLN A 128 -9.42 -11.71 -4.54
CA GLN A 128 -9.24 -11.14 -3.21
C GLN A 128 -8.37 -9.86 -3.28
N VAL A 129 -7.20 -9.95 -3.92
CA VAL A 129 -6.27 -8.83 -4.09
C VAL A 129 -6.91 -7.70 -4.90
N ALA A 130 -7.55 -8.03 -6.03
CA ALA A 130 -8.18 -7.04 -6.90
C ALA A 130 -9.34 -6.29 -6.23
N LEU A 131 -10.25 -7.03 -5.55
CA LEU A 131 -11.35 -6.44 -4.80
C LEU A 131 -10.82 -5.55 -3.69
N THR A 132 -9.80 -6.01 -2.97
CA THR A 132 -9.25 -5.21 -1.88
C THR A 132 -8.62 -3.92 -2.39
N LEU A 133 -7.84 -4.01 -3.46
CA LEU A 133 -7.25 -2.82 -4.10
C LEU A 133 -8.30 -1.81 -4.56
N ARG A 134 -9.40 -2.31 -5.12
CA ARG A 134 -10.47 -1.46 -5.61
C ARG A 134 -11.28 -0.85 -4.47
N GLU A 135 -11.78 -1.68 -3.58
CA GLU A 135 -12.82 -1.34 -2.60
C GLU A 135 -12.22 -0.74 -1.32
N VAL A 136 -11.04 -1.22 -0.91
CA VAL A 136 -10.34 -0.75 0.30
C VAL A 136 -9.32 0.33 -0.02
N CYS A 137 -8.49 0.16 -1.06
CA CYS A 137 -7.45 1.13 -1.40
C CYS A 137 -7.97 2.27 -2.30
N GLY A 138 -9.13 2.10 -2.93
CA GLY A 138 -9.68 3.09 -3.85
C GLY A 138 -8.90 3.20 -5.17
N MET A 139 -8.07 2.22 -5.51
CA MET A 139 -7.34 2.23 -6.78
C MET A 139 -8.30 2.16 -7.96
N THR A 140 -7.90 2.77 -9.08
CA THR A 140 -8.70 2.70 -10.31
C THR A 140 -8.58 1.32 -10.94
N THR A 141 -9.60 0.91 -11.69
CA THR A 141 -9.59 -0.35 -12.43
C THR A 141 -8.40 -0.40 -13.38
N GLU A 142 -8.03 0.72 -13.99
CA GLU A 142 -6.90 0.83 -14.91
C GLU A 142 -5.57 0.61 -14.20
N ALA A 143 -5.38 1.23 -13.04
CA ALA A 143 -4.15 1.09 -12.26
C ALA A 143 -3.96 -0.35 -11.78
N ILE A 144 -5.04 -0.97 -11.27
CA ILE A 144 -5.00 -2.37 -10.85
C ILE A 144 -4.77 -3.27 -12.08
N ALA A 145 -5.42 -3.02 -13.21
CA ALA A 145 -5.27 -3.87 -14.40
C ALA A 145 -3.84 -3.83 -14.94
N SER A 146 -3.21 -2.65 -14.91
CA SER A 146 -1.79 -2.48 -15.19
C SER A 146 -0.91 -3.29 -14.23
N ALA A 147 -1.19 -3.25 -12.92
CA ALA A 147 -0.45 -4.03 -11.93
C ALA A 147 -0.59 -5.56 -12.14
N PHE A 148 -1.73 -6.01 -12.65
CA PHE A 148 -1.99 -7.41 -12.99
C PHE A 148 -1.57 -7.79 -14.42
N LEU A 149 -1.08 -6.84 -15.22
CA LEU A 149 -0.76 -7.03 -16.64
C LEU A 149 -1.92 -7.63 -17.46
N ILE A 150 -3.15 -7.16 -17.20
CA ILE A 150 -4.35 -7.56 -17.92
C ILE A 150 -5.10 -6.34 -18.47
N ALA A 151 -6.02 -6.57 -19.41
CA ALA A 151 -6.89 -5.50 -19.91
C ALA A 151 -7.82 -4.96 -18.80
N PRO A 152 -8.09 -3.64 -18.75
CA PRO A 152 -9.03 -3.05 -17.78
C PRO A 152 -10.41 -3.69 -17.80
N THR A 153 -10.90 -4.09 -18.97
CA THR A 153 -12.18 -4.80 -19.13
C THR A 153 -12.18 -6.17 -18.46
N THR A 154 -11.08 -6.92 -18.57
CA THR A 154 -10.89 -8.21 -17.89
C THR A 154 -10.90 -8.05 -16.37
N LEU A 155 -10.25 -7.00 -15.86
CA LEU A 155 -10.29 -6.70 -14.43
C LEU A 155 -11.70 -6.29 -13.98
N ALA A 156 -12.39 -5.41 -14.71
CA ALA A 156 -13.75 -5.00 -14.37
C ALA A 156 -14.69 -6.22 -14.25
N GLN A 157 -14.63 -7.15 -15.20
CA GLN A 157 -15.39 -8.40 -15.15
C GLN A 157 -14.97 -9.30 -13.98
N ARG A 158 -13.68 -9.30 -13.58
CA ARG A 158 -13.20 -10.04 -12.41
C ARG A 158 -13.80 -9.47 -11.13
N LEU A 159 -13.84 -8.14 -10.97
CA LEU A 159 -14.41 -7.46 -9.81
C LEU A 159 -15.92 -7.75 -9.68
N VAL A 160 -16.67 -7.65 -10.79
CA VAL A 160 -18.11 -7.96 -10.80
C VAL A 160 -18.37 -9.41 -10.39
N ARG A 161 -17.62 -10.37 -10.96
CA ARG A 161 -17.74 -11.79 -10.57
C ARG A 161 -17.38 -12.04 -9.12
N GLY A 162 -16.37 -11.35 -8.59
CA GLY A 162 -16.01 -11.39 -7.18
C GLY A 162 -17.14 -10.94 -6.27
N LYS A 163 -17.73 -9.77 -6.53
CA LYS A 163 -18.90 -9.24 -5.80
C LYS A 163 -20.09 -10.18 -5.87
N ALA A 164 -20.38 -10.73 -7.05
CA ALA A 164 -21.44 -11.72 -7.21
C ALA A 164 -21.19 -12.99 -6.38
N LYS A 165 -19.94 -13.48 -6.32
CA LYS A 165 -19.58 -14.65 -5.50
C LYS A 165 -19.71 -14.37 -4.01
N ILE A 166 -19.37 -13.16 -3.54
CA ILE A 166 -19.61 -12.72 -2.16
C ILE A 166 -21.10 -12.80 -1.82
N ARG A 167 -21.95 -12.23 -2.69
CA ARG A 167 -23.41 -12.22 -2.54
C ARG A 167 -23.98 -13.64 -2.55
N MET A 168 -23.59 -14.47 -3.52
CA MET A 168 -24.09 -15.84 -3.67
C MET A 168 -23.68 -16.77 -2.52
N ALA A 169 -22.47 -16.60 -1.98
CA ALA A 169 -21.98 -17.38 -0.85
C ALA A 169 -22.46 -16.84 0.51
N ASN A 170 -23.26 -15.77 0.52
CA ASN A 170 -23.77 -15.10 1.72
C ASN A 170 -22.67 -14.82 2.75
N ILE A 171 -21.53 -14.30 2.27
CA ILE A 171 -20.37 -14.04 3.13
C ILE A 171 -20.72 -12.88 4.07
N PRO A 172 -20.66 -13.06 5.40
CA PRO A 172 -21.06 -12.02 6.33
C PRO A 172 -20.06 -10.87 6.33
N TYR A 173 -20.58 -9.64 6.41
CA TYR A 173 -19.78 -8.43 6.57
C TYR A 173 -19.43 -8.21 8.05
N GLN A 174 -18.52 -9.04 8.57
CA GLN A 174 -18.07 -8.99 9.95
C GLN A 174 -16.61 -9.37 10.07
N VAL A 175 -16.00 -9.02 11.20
CA VAL A 175 -14.72 -9.62 11.59
C VAL A 175 -15.00 -11.10 11.88
N PRO A 176 -14.27 -12.04 11.26
CA PRO A 176 -14.46 -13.46 11.51
C PRO A 176 -14.20 -13.82 12.98
N ASP A 177 -14.80 -14.91 13.44
CA ASP A 177 -14.47 -15.44 14.76
C ASP A 177 -13.00 -15.89 14.82
N SER A 178 -12.43 -15.94 16.03
CA SER A 178 -11.00 -16.24 16.22
C SER A 178 -10.53 -17.53 15.55
N ALA A 179 -11.39 -18.55 15.45
CA ALA A 179 -11.10 -19.81 14.77
C ALA A 179 -10.96 -19.69 13.24
N GLN A 180 -11.54 -18.65 12.64
CA GLN A 180 -11.52 -18.41 11.18
C GLN A 180 -10.44 -17.41 10.75
N LEU A 181 -9.85 -16.68 11.69
CA LEU A 181 -8.81 -15.68 11.39
C LEU A 181 -7.55 -16.29 10.74
N PRO A 182 -7.00 -17.43 11.22
CA PRO A 182 -5.76 -17.97 10.66
C PRO A 182 -5.85 -18.32 9.17
N GLU A 183 -6.99 -18.85 8.71
CA GLU A 183 -7.18 -19.23 7.29
C GLU A 183 -7.13 -18.01 6.36
N ARG A 184 -7.47 -16.82 6.86
CA ARG A 184 -7.50 -15.58 6.08
C ARG A 184 -6.27 -14.70 6.29
N LEU A 185 -5.48 -15.01 7.31
CA LEU A 185 -4.44 -14.13 7.82
C LEU A 185 -3.42 -13.74 6.74
N GLU A 186 -2.88 -14.72 6.01
CA GLU A 186 -1.89 -14.47 4.96
C GLU A 186 -2.40 -13.47 3.91
N SER A 187 -3.65 -13.63 3.48
CA SER A 187 -4.26 -12.74 2.48
C SER A 187 -4.52 -11.34 3.03
N VAL A 188 -4.93 -11.24 4.31
CA VAL A 188 -5.15 -9.97 5.01
C VAL A 188 -3.83 -9.21 5.20
N LEU A 189 -2.77 -9.90 5.62
CA LEU A 189 -1.43 -9.31 5.77
C LEU A 189 -0.89 -8.81 4.43
N ALA A 190 -0.99 -9.63 3.38
CA ALA A 190 -0.58 -9.24 2.03
C ALA A 190 -1.33 -7.98 1.55
N VAL A 191 -2.62 -7.90 1.82
CA VAL A 191 -3.46 -6.72 1.52
C VAL A 191 -3.00 -5.48 2.29
N ILE A 192 -2.80 -5.60 3.60
CA ILE A 192 -2.40 -4.47 4.45
C ILE A 192 -1.04 -3.95 4.00
N TYR A 193 -0.12 -4.86 3.70
CA TYR A 193 1.20 -4.48 3.20
C TYR A 193 1.12 -3.81 1.82
N LEU A 194 0.19 -4.22 0.97
CA LEU A 194 0.01 -3.62 -0.34
C LEU A 194 -0.60 -2.21 -0.25
N ILE A 195 -1.53 -1.97 0.70
CA ILE A 195 -1.98 -0.62 1.07
C ILE A 195 -0.79 0.23 1.51
N PHE A 196 0.05 -0.32 2.39
CA PHE A 196 1.24 0.38 2.87
C PHE A 196 2.20 0.72 1.73
N ASN A 197 2.49 -0.22 0.83
CA ASN A 197 3.42 -0.02 -0.28
C ASN A 197 2.93 1.03 -1.28
N GLU A 198 1.63 1.09 -1.56
CA GLU A 198 1.04 2.15 -2.40
C GLU A 198 1.15 3.54 -1.72
N GLY A 199 1.06 3.59 -0.39
CA GLY A 199 1.35 4.79 0.39
C GLY A 199 2.84 5.16 0.41
N TYR A 200 3.68 4.15 0.50
CA TYR A 200 5.13 4.24 0.64
C TYR A 200 5.83 4.71 -0.63
N ARG A 201 5.34 4.26 -1.80
CA ARG A 201 5.77 4.65 -3.13
C ARG A 201 4.52 4.84 -3.97
N ALA A 202 4.13 6.10 -4.21
CA ALA A 202 2.96 6.38 -5.02
C ALA A 202 3.16 5.82 -6.44
N SER A 203 2.33 4.88 -6.88
CA SER A 203 2.43 4.27 -8.22
C SER A 203 2.26 5.28 -9.37
N SER A 204 1.72 6.46 -9.07
CA SER A 204 1.43 7.53 -10.01
C SER A 204 1.32 8.90 -9.30
N GLY A 205 1.70 9.96 -10.01
CA GLY A 205 1.56 11.35 -9.57
C GLY A 205 2.88 12.07 -9.29
N HIS A 206 2.79 13.29 -8.76
CA HIS A 206 3.95 14.15 -8.46
C HIS A 206 4.48 13.99 -7.03
N ALA A 207 3.75 13.32 -6.14
CA ALA A 207 4.15 13.07 -4.77
C ALA A 207 4.87 11.71 -4.65
N LEU A 208 5.97 11.67 -3.88
CA LEU A 208 6.75 10.45 -3.64
C LEU A 208 5.98 9.45 -2.76
N THR A 209 5.16 9.95 -1.83
CA THR A 209 4.40 9.18 -0.83
C THR A 209 2.95 9.67 -0.73
N ARG A 210 2.06 8.80 -0.23
CA ARG A 210 0.67 9.09 0.17
C ARG A 210 0.52 8.73 1.65
N PRO A 211 0.86 9.64 2.58
CA PRO A 211 0.94 9.35 4.02
C PRO A 211 -0.40 8.87 4.60
N GLU A 212 -1.53 9.28 4.02
CA GLU A 212 -2.85 8.81 4.41
C GLU A 212 -3.02 7.28 4.26
N LEU A 213 -2.35 6.65 3.30
CA LEU A 213 -2.41 5.20 3.09
C LEU A 213 -1.44 4.46 4.04
N THR A 214 -0.24 4.99 4.27
CA THR A 214 0.72 4.35 5.20
C THR A 214 0.20 4.38 6.64
N LEU A 215 -0.32 5.53 7.09
CA LEU A 215 -0.91 5.68 8.42
C LEU A 215 -2.12 4.78 8.62
N GLU A 216 -2.95 4.61 7.60
CA GLU A 216 -4.06 3.68 7.68
C GLU A 216 -3.61 2.22 7.76
N ALA A 217 -2.64 1.81 6.93
CA ALA A 217 -2.14 0.44 6.99
C ALA A 217 -1.55 0.12 8.37
N ILE A 218 -0.86 1.09 8.99
CA ILE A 218 -0.39 0.97 10.39
C ILE A 218 -1.57 0.84 11.35
N ARG A 219 -2.62 1.67 11.21
CA ARG A 219 -3.84 1.57 12.04
C ARG A 219 -4.49 0.19 11.92
N LEU A 220 -4.64 -0.33 10.70
CA LEU A 220 -5.17 -1.67 10.44
C LEU A 220 -4.27 -2.77 11.04
N GLY A 221 -2.96 -2.64 10.94
CA GLY A 221 -2.00 -3.55 11.59
C GLY A 221 -2.14 -3.54 13.12
N ARG A 222 -2.35 -2.38 13.73
CA ARG A 222 -2.60 -2.27 15.19
C ARG A 222 -3.91 -2.94 15.60
N LEU A 223 -5.00 -2.74 14.85
CA LEU A 223 -6.27 -3.42 15.09
C LEU A 223 -6.14 -4.95 14.93
N LEU A 224 -5.45 -5.39 13.89
CA LEU A 224 -5.24 -6.82 13.64
C LEU A 224 -4.43 -7.45 14.78
N ARG A 225 -3.43 -6.76 15.32
CA ARG A 225 -2.65 -7.19 16.49
C ARG A 225 -3.52 -7.35 17.74
N GLU A 226 -4.49 -6.47 17.95
CA GLU A 226 -5.41 -6.55 19.09
C GLU A 226 -6.36 -7.74 18.97
N LEU A 227 -6.78 -8.07 17.75
CA LEU A 227 -7.65 -9.22 17.47
C LEU A 227 -6.90 -10.56 17.51
N LEU A 228 -5.68 -10.59 16.97
CA LEU A 228 -4.84 -11.78 16.84
C LEU A 228 -3.36 -11.40 16.96
N PRO A 229 -2.73 -11.58 18.13
CA PRO A 229 -1.32 -11.25 18.36
C PRO A 229 -0.38 -12.33 17.80
N ASP A 230 -0.55 -12.65 16.51
CA ASP A 230 0.26 -13.62 15.77
C ASP A 230 1.63 -13.01 15.37
N PRO A 231 2.73 -13.80 15.36
CA PRO A 231 4.06 -13.30 15.02
C PRO A 231 4.17 -12.57 13.68
N GLU A 232 3.46 -13.01 12.64
CA GLU A 232 3.49 -12.34 11.33
C GLU A 232 2.68 -11.03 11.34
N VAL A 233 1.65 -10.91 12.19
CA VAL A 233 0.95 -9.64 12.41
C VAL A 233 1.88 -8.63 13.07
N LEU A 234 2.60 -9.07 14.12
CA LEU A 234 3.60 -8.25 14.79
C LEU A 234 4.72 -7.85 13.83
N GLY A 235 5.18 -8.81 13.00
CA GLY A 235 6.22 -8.61 11.99
C GLY A 235 5.82 -7.56 10.98
N LEU A 236 4.63 -7.68 10.38
CA LEU A 236 4.16 -6.72 9.39
C LEU A 236 3.98 -5.32 10.00
N LEU A 237 3.40 -5.23 11.20
CA LEU A 237 3.26 -3.95 11.88
C LEU A 237 4.63 -3.31 12.17
N ALA A 238 5.58 -4.08 12.69
CA ALA A 238 6.93 -3.60 12.96
C ALA A 238 7.63 -3.10 11.69
N LEU A 239 7.54 -3.86 10.59
CA LEU A 239 8.08 -3.48 9.29
C LEU A 239 7.51 -2.14 8.80
N MET A 240 6.19 -1.98 8.85
CA MET A 240 5.51 -0.75 8.44
C MET A 240 5.92 0.44 9.32
N LEU A 241 6.00 0.26 10.64
CA LEU A 241 6.45 1.30 11.58
C LEU A 241 7.90 1.74 11.31
N LEU A 242 8.81 0.77 11.07
CA LEU A 242 10.22 1.05 10.74
C LEU A 242 10.34 1.79 9.42
N HIS A 243 9.56 1.39 8.42
CA HIS A 243 9.48 2.08 7.16
C HIS A 243 8.90 3.50 7.32
N GLU A 244 7.81 3.68 8.05
CA GLU A 244 7.20 5.00 8.26
C GLU A 244 8.12 5.94 9.05
N SER A 245 8.91 5.41 9.99
CA SER A 245 9.78 6.20 10.86
C SER A 245 10.77 7.10 10.12
N ARG A 246 11.17 6.75 8.90
CA ARG A 246 12.12 7.53 8.10
C ARG A 246 11.46 8.38 7.02
N ARG A 247 10.13 8.49 6.97
CA ARG A 247 9.39 9.18 5.91
C ARG A 247 9.97 10.57 5.61
N GLU A 248 10.16 11.38 6.65
CA GLU A 248 10.68 12.75 6.54
C GLU A 248 12.12 12.82 6.02
N ALA A 249 12.90 11.75 6.17
CA ALA A 249 14.28 11.68 5.72
C ALA A 249 14.45 11.15 4.29
N ARG A 250 13.39 10.62 3.65
CA ARG A 250 13.47 10.04 2.28
C ARG A 250 13.60 11.06 1.17
N SER A 251 13.23 12.31 1.45
CA SER A 251 13.26 13.39 0.48
C SER A 251 13.87 14.66 1.06
N ASN A 252 14.54 15.43 0.20
CA ASN A 252 15.03 16.76 0.55
C ASN A 252 13.91 17.83 0.34
N ALA A 253 14.25 19.10 0.58
CA ALA A 253 13.32 20.22 0.42
C ALA A 253 12.80 20.40 -1.03
N ASP A 254 13.57 19.95 -2.02
CA ASP A 254 13.22 19.99 -3.45
C ASP A 254 12.37 18.77 -3.87
N GLY A 255 12.08 17.85 -2.94
CA GLY A 255 11.33 16.64 -3.19
C GLY A 255 12.14 15.55 -3.91
N ASP A 256 13.48 15.68 -3.95
CA ASP A 256 14.36 14.67 -4.52
C ASP A 256 14.66 13.54 -3.53
N LEU A 257 14.88 12.35 -4.07
CA LEU A 257 15.23 11.15 -3.32
C LEU A 257 16.56 11.28 -2.58
N VAL A 258 16.56 10.89 -1.31
CA VAL A 258 17.75 10.78 -0.47
C VAL A 258 18.04 9.31 -0.22
N LEU A 259 19.22 8.86 -0.64
CA LEU A 259 19.68 7.47 -0.45
C LEU A 259 19.82 7.14 1.03
N LEU A 260 19.60 5.87 1.38
CA LEU A 260 19.66 5.42 2.78
C LEU A 260 20.98 5.77 3.49
N GLU A 261 22.10 5.79 2.76
CA GLU A 261 23.42 6.16 3.27
C GLU A 261 23.55 7.66 3.59
N ASP A 262 22.76 8.48 2.92
CA ASP A 262 22.76 9.95 3.02
C ASP A 262 21.61 10.49 3.91
N GLN A 263 20.71 9.61 4.39
CA GLN A 263 19.60 10.03 5.24
C GLN A 263 20.07 10.49 6.61
N ASP A 264 19.61 11.67 7.02
CA ASP A 264 19.77 12.14 8.39
C ASP A 264 18.92 11.30 9.35
N ARG A 265 19.58 10.38 10.07
CA ARG A 265 18.95 9.52 11.08
C ARG A 265 18.47 10.27 12.31
N GLY A 266 18.88 11.53 12.51
CA GLY A 266 18.33 12.42 13.53
C GLY A 266 16.88 12.81 13.25
N ARG A 267 16.46 12.78 11.98
CA ARG A 267 15.09 13.06 11.54
C ARG A 267 14.16 11.83 11.57
N TRP A 268 14.67 10.67 11.98
CA TRP A 268 13.85 9.46 12.07
C TRP A 268 12.99 9.48 13.34
N ASP A 269 11.72 9.10 13.20
CA ASP A 269 10.76 9.04 14.30
C ASP A 269 11.15 7.95 15.30
N ARG A 270 11.65 8.39 16.46
CA ARG A 270 12.10 7.50 17.53
C ARG A 270 10.95 6.77 18.21
N GLN A 271 9.75 7.33 18.24
CA GLN A 271 8.59 6.67 18.84
C GLN A 271 8.18 5.46 18.00
N LEU A 272 8.08 5.62 16.68
CA LEU A 272 7.76 4.51 15.77
C LEU A 272 8.86 3.43 15.77
N ILE A 273 10.14 3.84 15.82
CA ILE A 273 11.26 2.88 15.94
C ILE A 273 11.14 2.09 17.24
N ASN A 274 10.96 2.75 18.38
CA ASN A 274 10.90 2.07 19.67
C ASN A 274 9.72 1.10 19.76
N GLU A 275 8.53 1.48 19.26
CA GLU A 275 7.37 0.60 19.16
C GLU A 275 7.71 -0.65 18.32
N ALA A 276 8.28 -0.46 17.13
CA ALA A 276 8.63 -1.57 16.25
C ALA A 276 9.69 -2.51 16.84
N LEU A 277 10.71 -1.97 17.52
CA LEU A 277 11.75 -2.79 18.13
C LEU A 277 11.21 -3.67 19.27
N LEU A 278 10.22 -3.19 20.03
CA LEU A 278 9.53 -4.00 21.03
C LEU A 278 8.75 -5.15 20.38
N LEU A 279 8.08 -4.90 19.26
CA LEU A 279 7.37 -5.94 18.51
C LEU A 279 8.35 -6.99 17.95
N VAL A 280 9.46 -6.56 17.35
CA VAL A 280 10.51 -7.48 16.87
C VAL A 280 11.05 -8.34 18.01
N GLN A 281 11.32 -7.75 19.18
CA GLN A 281 11.77 -8.50 20.34
C GLN A 281 10.76 -9.58 20.78
N GLN A 282 9.46 -9.29 20.76
CA GLN A 282 8.40 -10.25 21.11
C GLN A 282 8.36 -11.45 20.16
N ILE A 283 8.48 -11.21 18.85
CA ILE A 283 8.50 -12.26 17.82
C ILE A 283 9.62 -13.27 18.09
N PHE A 284 10.85 -12.79 18.27
CA PHE A 284 12.01 -13.67 18.46
C PHE A 284 12.01 -14.38 19.82
N GLN A 285 11.26 -13.90 20.82
CA GLN A 285 11.03 -14.62 22.07
C GLN A 285 10.04 -15.79 21.91
N ALA A 286 9.08 -15.68 20.99
CA ALA A 286 8.10 -16.73 20.73
C ALA A 286 8.66 -17.90 19.89
N GLY A 287 9.71 -17.65 19.10
CA GLY A 287 10.46 -18.68 18.36
C GLY A 287 9.90 -19.06 16.98
N GLU A 288 8.69 -18.62 16.65
CA GLU A 288 8.10 -18.74 15.31
C GLU A 288 8.40 -17.48 14.48
N VAL A 289 9.04 -17.65 13.32
CA VAL A 289 9.50 -16.52 12.48
C VAL A 289 9.06 -16.75 11.04
N GLY A 290 8.14 -15.92 10.56
CA GLY A 290 7.73 -15.90 9.16
C GLY A 290 8.42 -14.80 8.34
N SER A 291 7.91 -14.57 7.13
CA SER A 291 8.49 -13.64 6.16
C SER A 291 8.48 -12.18 6.64
N TYR A 292 7.36 -11.70 7.19
CA TYR A 292 7.25 -10.33 7.65
C TYR A 292 8.07 -10.09 8.90
N ALA A 293 8.16 -11.08 9.79
CA ALA A 293 9.07 -11.05 10.93
C ALA A 293 10.54 -10.89 10.51
N LEU A 294 11.00 -11.63 9.49
CA LEU A 294 12.36 -11.52 8.97
C LEU A 294 12.62 -10.17 8.26
N GLU A 295 11.67 -9.70 7.46
CA GLU A 295 11.74 -8.37 6.83
C GLU A 295 11.82 -7.26 7.89
N ALA A 296 11.00 -7.34 8.94
CA ALA A 296 11.03 -6.40 10.06
C ALA A 296 12.36 -6.44 10.81
N ALA A 297 12.95 -7.63 11.01
CA ALA A 297 14.26 -7.78 11.61
C ALA A 297 15.34 -7.07 10.78
N ILE A 298 15.34 -7.24 9.45
CA ILE A 298 16.27 -6.55 8.55
C ILE A 298 16.13 -5.04 8.68
N ALA A 299 14.90 -4.53 8.64
CA ALA A 299 14.62 -3.11 8.83
C ALA A 299 15.06 -2.60 10.22
N ALA A 300 14.93 -3.44 11.25
CA ALA A 300 15.33 -3.12 12.62
C ALA A 300 16.85 -3.00 12.76
N VAL A 301 17.64 -3.83 12.07
CA VAL A 301 19.11 -3.68 12.04
C VAL A 301 19.51 -2.30 11.52
N HIS A 302 18.87 -1.84 10.44
CA HIS A 302 19.08 -0.48 9.95
C HIS A 302 18.66 0.58 10.97
N ALA A 303 17.50 0.44 11.60
CA ALA A 303 16.95 1.42 12.55
C ALA A 303 17.76 1.55 13.85
N ARG A 304 18.40 0.47 14.30
CA ARG A 304 19.21 0.44 15.53
C ARG A 304 20.58 1.10 15.36
N ALA A 305 21.15 1.07 14.16
CA ALA A 305 22.47 1.65 13.93
C ALA A 305 22.44 3.19 14.07
N VAL A 306 23.48 3.76 14.69
CA VAL A 306 23.56 5.21 14.94
C VAL A 306 23.78 5.98 13.64
N ASN A 307 24.57 5.41 12.72
CA ASN A 307 24.84 5.92 11.38
C ASN A 307 24.91 4.78 10.38
N TYR A 308 25.02 5.10 9.08
CA TYR A 308 25.05 4.10 8.02
C TYR A 308 26.22 3.13 8.14
N GLN A 309 27.41 3.63 8.46
CA GLN A 309 28.65 2.87 8.56
C GLN A 309 28.63 1.83 9.70
N GLN A 310 27.85 2.08 10.75
CA GLN A 310 27.66 1.15 11.87
C GLN A 310 26.54 0.13 11.65
N THR A 311 25.93 0.08 10.46
CA THR A 311 24.93 -0.94 10.14
C THR A 311 25.60 -2.32 10.09
N SER A 312 25.04 -3.28 10.82
CA SER A 312 25.54 -4.66 10.85
C SER A 312 25.15 -5.41 9.56
N TRP A 313 25.93 -5.24 8.50
CA TRP A 313 25.67 -5.89 7.21
C TRP A 313 25.80 -7.42 7.28
N SER A 314 26.64 -7.95 8.18
CA SER A 314 26.71 -9.39 8.46
C SER A 314 25.39 -9.96 8.98
N GLU A 315 24.72 -9.23 9.89
CA GLU A 315 23.42 -9.62 10.42
C GLU A 315 22.33 -9.52 9.34
N ILE A 316 22.35 -8.45 8.53
CA ILE A 316 21.41 -8.30 7.40
C ILE A 316 21.55 -9.45 6.39
N VAL A 317 22.78 -9.84 6.01
CA VAL A 317 22.97 -10.97 5.09
C VAL A 317 22.44 -12.27 5.69
N ALA A 318 22.70 -12.53 6.97
CA ALA A 318 22.19 -13.72 7.65
C ALA A 318 20.65 -13.75 7.71
N LEU A 319 20.01 -12.60 7.94
CA LEU A 319 18.55 -12.49 7.90
C LEU A 319 18.00 -12.70 6.49
N TYR A 320 18.68 -12.19 5.45
CA TYR A 320 18.31 -12.48 4.06
C TYR A 320 18.50 -13.96 3.69
N ASP A 321 19.52 -14.63 4.22
CA ASP A 321 19.72 -16.08 4.05
C ASP A 321 18.53 -16.87 4.62
N LEU A 322 18.04 -16.49 5.81
CA LEU A 322 16.84 -17.07 6.40
C LEU A 322 15.57 -16.74 5.60
N LEU A 323 15.44 -15.49 5.14
CA LEU A 323 14.28 -15.05 4.36
C LEU A 323 14.19 -15.78 3.01
N LEU A 324 15.32 -16.04 2.35
CA LEU A 324 15.35 -16.86 1.14
C LEU A 324 14.95 -18.31 1.36
N GLN A 325 15.26 -18.89 2.52
CA GLN A 325 14.82 -20.24 2.87
C GLN A 325 13.31 -20.29 3.11
N ALA A 326 12.75 -19.26 3.76
CA ALA A 326 11.33 -19.18 4.05
C ALA A 326 10.48 -18.82 2.83
N ALA A 327 10.96 -17.90 1.98
CA ALA A 327 10.24 -17.37 0.82
C ALA A 327 11.20 -17.09 -0.35
N PRO A 328 11.55 -18.09 -1.18
CA PRO A 328 12.41 -17.89 -2.34
C PRO A 328 11.83 -16.87 -3.31
N SER A 329 12.61 -15.85 -3.68
CA SER A 329 12.19 -14.81 -4.63
C SER A 329 13.40 -14.11 -5.26
N PRO A 330 13.40 -13.88 -6.59
CA PRO A 330 14.44 -13.10 -7.26
C PRO A 330 14.63 -11.68 -6.67
N VAL A 331 13.57 -11.10 -6.12
CA VAL A 331 13.66 -9.78 -5.45
C VAL A 331 14.43 -9.88 -4.13
N ILE A 332 14.23 -10.97 -3.38
CA ILE A 332 14.98 -11.22 -2.14
C ILE A 332 16.44 -11.55 -2.47
N GLU A 333 16.71 -12.31 -3.54
CA GLU A 333 18.06 -12.59 -4.04
C GLU A 333 18.81 -11.30 -4.40
N LEU A 334 18.15 -10.38 -5.10
CA LEU A 334 18.68 -9.06 -5.41
C LEU A 334 19.03 -8.27 -4.14
N ASN A 335 18.08 -8.16 -3.20
CA ASN A 335 18.29 -7.42 -1.95
C ASN A 335 19.44 -8.00 -1.12
N ARG A 336 19.55 -9.33 -1.10
CA ARG A 336 20.68 -10.05 -0.48
C ARG A 336 22.00 -9.73 -1.16
N ALA A 337 22.05 -9.73 -2.50
CA ALA A 337 23.26 -9.38 -3.25
C ALA A 337 23.72 -7.94 -2.96
N VAL A 338 22.78 -6.99 -2.77
CA VAL A 338 23.10 -5.64 -2.29
C VAL A 338 23.71 -5.68 -0.89
N ALA A 339 23.16 -6.45 0.05
CA ALA A 339 23.72 -6.59 1.39
C ALA A 339 25.13 -7.21 1.37
N ILE A 340 25.38 -8.18 0.47
CA ILE A 340 26.72 -8.74 0.23
C ILE A 340 27.67 -7.68 -0.31
N ALA A 341 27.21 -6.81 -1.23
CA ALA A 341 28.04 -5.71 -1.75
C ALA A 341 28.54 -4.79 -0.63
N MET A 342 27.70 -4.56 0.38
CA MET A 342 28.04 -3.71 1.53
C MET A 342 28.92 -4.42 2.57
N ARG A 343 28.81 -5.74 2.69
CA ARG A 343 29.62 -6.54 3.63
C ARG A 343 30.99 -6.92 3.06
N ASP A 344 31.02 -7.40 1.83
CA ASP A 344 32.17 -8.08 1.21
C ASP A 344 32.81 -7.28 0.06
N GLY A 345 32.13 -6.24 -0.42
CA GLY A 345 32.59 -5.40 -1.53
C GLY A 345 31.80 -5.60 -2.83
N VAL A 346 31.89 -4.60 -3.70
CA VAL A 346 31.11 -4.53 -4.94
C VAL A 346 31.51 -5.63 -5.93
N GLU A 347 32.79 -5.96 -5.97
CA GLU A 347 33.39 -7.00 -6.82
C GLU A 347 32.78 -8.38 -6.54
N THR A 348 32.49 -8.69 -5.27
CA THR A 348 31.88 -9.96 -4.86
C THR A 348 30.40 -10.04 -5.23
N ALA A 349 29.69 -8.92 -5.17
CA ALA A 349 28.25 -8.90 -5.41
C ALA A 349 27.88 -8.78 -6.89
N LEU A 350 28.69 -8.12 -7.71
CA LEU A 350 28.35 -7.85 -9.11
C LEU A 350 28.01 -9.11 -9.93
N PRO A 351 28.75 -10.24 -9.82
CA PRO A 351 28.39 -11.48 -10.52
C PRO A 351 27.00 -12.02 -10.13
N LEU A 352 26.58 -11.81 -8.87
CA LEU A 352 25.24 -12.20 -8.41
C LEU A 352 24.16 -11.35 -9.09
N ILE A 353 24.40 -10.06 -9.24
CA ILE A 353 23.51 -9.13 -9.95
C ILE A 353 23.46 -9.44 -11.45
N GLU A 354 24.61 -9.74 -12.07
CA GLU A 354 24.69 -10.11 -13.48
C GLU A 354 23.94 -11.42 -13.78
N ALA A 355 23.96 -12.39 -12.86
CA ALA A 355 23.14 -13.60 -12.97
C ALA A 355 21.64 -13.30 -12.94
N LEU A 356 21.20 -12.35 -12.10
CA LEU A 356 19.80 -11.92 -12.02
C LEU A 356 19.32 -11.18 -13.28
N LEU A 357 20.21 -10.47 -13.99
CA LEU A 357 19.88 -9.83 -15.28
C LEU A 357 19.49 -10.84 -16.38
N ALA A 358 19.91 -12.09 -16.26
CA ALA A 358 19.54 -13.15 -17.21
C ALA A 358 18.15 -13.75 -16.94
N GLN A 359 17.56 -13.51 -15.76
CA GLN A 359 16.26 -14.05 -15.38
C GLN A 359 15.11 -13.26 -16.03
N ALA A 360 14.09 -13.98 -16.51
CA ALA A 360 12.96 -13.35 -17.21
C ALA A 360 12.05 -12.57 -16.25
N GLU A 361 11.97 -13.02 -15.01
CA GLU A 361 11.14 -12.51 -13.92
C GLU A 361 11.46 -11.06 -13.55
N LEU A 362 12.71 -10.63 -13.72
CA LEU A 362 13.19 -9.28 -13.36
C LEU A 362 13.44 -8.37 -14.57
N ARG A 363 13.05 -8.78 -15.80
CA ARG A 363 13.32 -8.03 -17.04
C ARG A 363 12.81 -6.59 -17.04
N ASP A 364 11.70 -6.34 -16.36
CA ASP A 364 11.10 -5.00 -16.25
C ASP A 364 11.18 -4.46 -14.82
N TYR A 365 12.03 -5.05 -13.97
CA TYR A 365 12.22 -4.62 -12.60
C TYR A 365 13.31 -3.53 -12.52
N GLN A 366 12.88 -2.27 -12.51
CA GLN A 366 13.75 -1.10 -12.48
C GLN A 366 14.88 -1.16 -11.42
N PRO A 367 14.63 -1.58 -10.16
CA PRO A 367 15.68 -1.58 -9.13
C PRO A 367 16.86 -2.50 -9.43
N LEU A 368 16.66 -3.57 -10.21
CA LEU A 368 17.76 -4.44 -10.66
C LEU A 368 18.75 -3.65 -11.52
N TYR A 369 18.24 -2.92 -12.50
CA TYR A 369 19.07 -2.12 -13.40
C TYR A 369 19.75 -0.94 -12.69
N ALA A 370 19.05 -0.29 -11.76
CA ALA A 370 19.65 0.78 -10.95
C ALA A 370 20.78 0.25 -10.05
N THR A 371 20.57 -0.91 -9.44
CA THR A 371 21.59 -1.59 -8.62
C THR A 371 22.81 -1.95 -9.47
N HIS A 372 22.60 -2.63 -10.59
CA HIS A 372 23.68 -2.99 -11.51
C HIS A 372 24.46 -1.74 -11.98
N ALA A 373 23.75 -0.67 -12.34
CA ALA A 373 24.36 0.58 -12.76
C ALA A 373 25.25 1.20 -11.67
N ASP A 374 24.79 1.23 -10.42
CA ASP A 374 25.55 1.77 -9.31
C ASP A 374 26.79 0.93 -8.97
N LEU A 375 26.67 -0.40 -8.98
CA LEU A 375 27.81 -1.30 -8.75
C LEU A 375 28.86 -1.13 -9.87
N CYS A 376 28.46 -1.12 -11.14
CA CYS A 376 29.37 -0.87 -12.26
C CYS A 376 30.05 0.50 -12.14
N ARG A 377 29.31 1.55 -11.73
CA ARG A 377 29.85 2.90 -11.52
C ARG A 377 30.91 2.91 -10.41
N ARG A 378 30.67 2.23 -9.28
CA ARG A 378 31.63 2.13 -8.16
C ARG A 378 32.92 1.41 -8.56
N LEU A 379 32.85 0.48 -9.52
CA LEU A 379 34.02 -0.20 -10.11
C LEU A 379 34.66 0.53 -11.30
N GLY A 380 34.13 1.69 -11.71
CA GLY A 380 34.61 2.41 -12.90
C GLY A 380 34.26 1.76 -14.24
N ARG A 381 33.37 0.76 -14.27
CA ARG A 381 32.80 0.15 -15.49
C ARG A 381 31.76 1.08 -16.12
N ASN A 382 32.21 2.23 -16.60
CA ASN A 382 31.34 3.35 -16.98
C ASN A 382 30.39 3.03 -18.16
N SER A 383 30.82 2.22 -19.14
CA SER A 383 29.96 1.80 -20.26
C SER A 383 28.74 1.02 -19.79
N ASP A 384 28.96 0.08 -18.88
CA ASP A 384 27.94 -0.82 -18.36
C ASP A 384 27.01 -0.08 -17.41
N ALA A 385 27.59 0.83 -16.61
CA ALA A 385 26.84 1.74 -15.76
C ALA A 385 25.89 2.64 -16.57
N ILE A 386 26.37 3.27 -17.65
CA ILE A 386 25.57 4.12 -18.54
C ILE A 386 24.39 3.33 -19.13
N THR A 387 24.66 2.16 -19.70
CA THR A 387 23.63 1.31 -20.33
C THR A 387 22.56 0.92 -19.31
N SER A 388 22.98 0.57 -18.10
CA SER A 388 22.08 0.14 -17.03
C SER A 388 21.27 1.31 -16.45
N TYR A 389 21.86 2.49 -16.28
CA TYR A 389 21.13 3.70 -15.89
C TYR A 389 20.08 4.10 -16.93
N GLN A 390 20.39 4.00 -18.23
CA GLN A 390 19.42 4.27 -19.30
C GLN A 390 18.23 3.30 -19.24
N ARG A 391 18.48 2.00 -19.03
CA ARG A 391 17.41 1.01 -18.87
C ARG A 391 16.60 1.25 -17.60
N ALA A 392 17.25 1.57 -16.48
CA ALA A 392 16.57 1.93 -15.24
C ALA A 392 15.68 3.17 -15.40
N LEU A 393 16.15 4.18 -16.13
CA LEU A 393 15.40 5.40 -16.41
C LEU A 393 14.16 5.11 -17.28
N ALA A 394 14.30 4.25 -18.31
CA ALA A 394 13.19 3.86 -19.17
C ALA A 394 12.08 3.09 -18.44
N LEU A 395 12.40 2.42 -17.33
CA LEU A 395 11.47 1.65 -16.51
C LEU A 395 10.93 2.44 -15.30
N SER A 396 11.41 3.65 -15.04
CA SER A 396 10.97 4.46 -13.89
C SER A 396 9.74 5.30 -14.25
N SER A 397 8.74 5.28 -13.36
CA SER A 397 7.49 6.06 -13.52
C SER A 397 7.44 7.32 -12.66
N GLN A 398 8.32 7.45 -11.66
CA GLN A 398 8.29 8.54 -10.70
C GLN A 398 9.30 9.65 -11.04
N LEU A 399 8.85 10.90 -11.04
CA LEU A 399 9.71 12.06 -11.36
C LEU A 399 10.96 12.15 -10.45
N PRO A 400 10.88 11.99 -9.11
CA PRO A 400 12.08 12.03 -8.27
C PRO A 400 13.09 10.92 -8.57
N GLU A 401 12.61 9.69 -8.88
CA GLU A 401 13.46 8.58 -9.29
C GLU A 401 14.13 8.87 -10.64
N GLN A 402 13.36 9.37 -11.61
CA GLN A 402 13.87 9.76 -12.93
C GLN A 402 14.96 10.84 -12.80
N ARG A 403 14.73 11.89 -11.99
CA ARG A 403 15.72 12.94 -11.73
C ARG A 403 17.00 12.37 -11.11
N PHE A 404 16.88 11.51 -10.11
CA PHE A 404 18.03 10.85 -9.49
C PHE A 404 18.86 10.06 -10.52
N LEU A 405 18.20 9.21 -11.32
CA LEU A 405 18.88 8.38 -12.33
C LEU A 405 19.50 9.23 -13.45
N GLN A 406 18.82 10.31 -13.87
CA GLN A 406 19.32 11.26 -14.86
C GLN A 406 20.58 11.98 -14.36
N ASN A 407 20.58 12.44 -13.11
CA ASN A 407 21.76 13.09 -12.52
C ASN A 407 22.95 12.14 -12.49
N ARG A 408 22.75 10.89 -12.02
CA ARG A 408 23.81 9.86 -12.00
C ARG A 408 24.35 9.55 -13.41
N LEU A 409 23.47 9.49 -14.40
CA LEU A 409 23.85 9.28 -15.79
C LEU A 409 24.67 10.47 -16.33
N GLN A 410 24.24 11.70 -16.04
CA GLN A 410 24.91 12.91 -16.50
C GLN A 410 26.32 13.05 -15.90
N ASP A 411 26.48 12.72 -14.62
CA ASP A 411 27.79 12.71 -13.94
C ASP A 411 28.79 11.80 -14.69
N LEU A 412 28.34 10.60 -15.08
CA LEU A 412 29.17 9.65 -15.84
C LEU A 412 29.51 10.13 -17.25
N LEU A 413 28.55 10.75 -17.95
CA LEU A 413 28.78 11.30 -19.29
C LEU A 413 29.77 12.47 -19.28
N ASN A 414 29.68 13.33 -18.26
CA ASN A 414 30.59 14.45 -18.04
C ASN A 414 32.02 13.96 -17.74
N LEU A 415 32.16 12.91 -16.93
CA LEU A 415 33.46 12.27 -16.66
C LEU A 415 34.07 11.69 -17.94
N LYS A 416 33.28 11.01 -18.78
CA LYS A 416 33.76 10.45 -20.06
C LYS A 416 34.26 11.56 -21.01
N THR A 417 33.53 12.67 -21.12
CA THR A 417 33.94 13.79 -21.98
C THR A 417 35.19 14.51 -21.47
N ALA A 418 35.40 14.57 -20.15
CA ALA A 418 36.62 15.13 -19.57
C ALA A 418 37.85 14.24 -19.86
N VAL A 419 37.72 12.92 -19.73
CA VAL A 419 38.79 11.96 -20.06
C VAL A 419 39.13 12.02 -21.55
N ASP A 420 38.12 11.98 -22.43
CA ASP A 420 38.32 12.05 -23.88
C ASP A 420 39.00 13.35 -24.34
N ARG A 421 38.85 14.46 -23.59
CA ARG A 421 39.53 15.73 -23.84
C ARG A 421 40.95 15.78 -23.30
N SER A 422 41.28 15.00 -22.27
CA SER A 422 42.64 14.92 -21.69
C SER A 422 43.60 14.00 -22.46
N VAL A 423 43.05 13.09 -23.27
CA VAL A 423 43.80 12.11 -24.08
C VAL A 423 44.07 12.63 -25.51
N ARG A 424 43.48 13.77 -25.88
CA ARG A 424 43.78 14.53 -27.10
C ARG A 424 44.72 15.67 -26.76
#